data_AF-A0A9D9HY02-F1
#
_entry.id   AF-A0A9D9HY02-F1
#
_cell.length_a   1.000
_cell.length_b   1.000
_cell.length_c   1.000
_cell.angle_alpha   90.00
_cell.angle_beta   90.00
_cell.angle_gamma   90.00
#
_symmetry.space_group_name_H-M   'P 1'
#
loop_
_entity.id
_entity.type
_entity.pdbx_description
1 polymer ?
#
loop_
_entity_poly.entity_id
_entity_poly.type
_entity_poly.pdbx_seq_one_letter_code
_entity_poly.pdbx_strand_id
1 'polypeptide(L)' 'MANVTLYKWIKELSNVKVSDTKTMSVKEYETMKKRIAELEMENEILKKATTIFARKR' A
#
# COMPACT_ATOMS: atom_id res chain seq x y z
N MET A 1 -25.79 12.23 -13.28
CA MET A 1 -24.59 11.38 -13.41
C MET A 1 -23.28 12.14 -13.16
N ALA A 2 -23.03 13.29 -13.80
CA ALA A 2 -21.78 14.05 -13.63
C ALA A 2 -21.43 14.43 -12.17
N ASN A 3 -22.43 14.75 -11.35
CA ASN A 3 -22.23 15.18 -9.97
C ASN A 3 -21.58 14.08 -9.10
N VAL A 4 -21.97 12.81 -9.28
CA VAL A 4 -21.45 11.67 -8.50
C VAL A 4 -19.97 11.40 -8.81
N THR A 5 -19.58 11.50 -10.08
CA THR A 5 -18.19 11.34 -10.52
C THR A 5 -17.29 12.44 -9.95
N LEU A 6 -17.78 13.68 -9.92
CA LEU A 6 -17.08 14.82 -9.36
C LEU A 6 -16.81 14.65 -7.85
N TYR A 7 -17.81 14.25 -7.06
CA TYR A 7 -17.62 13.96 -5.64
C TYR A 7 -16.61 12.83 -5.39
N LYS A 8 -16.61 11.80 -6.23
CA LYS A 8 -15.64 10.70 -6.14
C LYS A 8 -14.21 11.21 -6.38
N TRP A 9 -14.00 12.04 -7.38
CA TRP A 9 -12.69 12.63 -7.67
C TRP A 9 -12.20 13.55 -6.56
N ILE A 10 -13.08 14.40 -6.00
CA ILE A 10 -12.74 15.26 -4.86
C ILE A 10 -12.23 14.41 -3.69
N LYS A 11 -12.91 13.30 -3.38
CA LYS A 11 -12.52 12.39 -2.29
C LYS A 11 -11.20 11.67 -2.58
N GLU A 12 -11.01 11.16 -3.79
CA GLU A 12 -9.78 10.43 -4.17
C GLU A 12 -8.54 11.33 -4.21
N LEU A 13 -8.72 12.59 -4.64
CA LEU A 13 -7.65 13.60 -4.74
C LEU A 13 -7.47 14.43 -3.47
N SER A 14 -8.30 14.19 -2.44
CA SER A 14 -8.11 14.81 -1.14
C SER A 14 -6.74 14.42 -0.58
N ASN A 15 -6.03 15.41 -0.04
CA ASN A 15 -4.70 15.20 0.52
C ASN A 15 -4.81 14.60 1.92
N VAL A 16 -3.97 13.60 2.19
CA VAL A 16 -3.74 12.99 3.50
C VAL A 16 -2.33 13.34 3.94
N LYS A 17 -2.18 13.73 5.20
CA LYS A 17 -0.86 13.96 5.83
C LYS A 17 -0.25 12.60 6.18
N VAL A 18 0.86 12.25 5.54
CA VAL A 18 1.56 10.96 5.75
C VAL A 18 2.72 11.14 6.71
N SER A 19 3.31 12.33 6.75
CA SER A 19 4.32 12.73 7.73
C SER A 19 4.24 14.24 7.95
N ASP A 20 5.05 14.78 8.87
CA ASP A 20 5.09 16.22 9.14
C ASP A 20 5.44 17.10 7.94
N THR A 21 6.12 16.52 6.95
CA THR A 21 6.58 17.23 5.75
C THR A 21 5.94 16.73 4.45
N LYS A 22 5.16 15.64 4.48
CA LYS A 22 4.66 15.00 3.26
C LYS A 22 3.16 14.77 3.30
N THR A 23 2.50 15.33 2.30
CA THR A 23 1.10 15.07 1.95
C THR A 23 1.03 14.23 0.68
N MET A 24 0.10 13.28 0.59
CA MET A 24 -0.20 12.54 -0.63
C MET A 24 -1.71 12.38 -0.80
N SER A 25 -2.19 12.05 -2.00
CA SER A 25 -3.62 11.82 -2.19
C SER A 25 -4.09 10.53 -1.49
N VAL A 26 -5.38 10.46 -1.12
CA VAL A 26 -6.00 9.25 -0.57
C VAL A 26 -5.77 8.04 -1.48
N LYS A 27 -5.89 8.24 -2.80
CA LYS A 27 -5.73 7.17 -3.78
C LYS A 27 -4.32 6.58 -3.80
N GLU A 28 -3.30 7.45 -3.74
CA GLU A 28 -1.90 7.01 -3.68
C GLU A 28 -1.61 6.28 -2.36
N TYR A 29 -2.14 6.78 -1.24
CA TYR A 29 -1.98 6.15 0.06
C TYR A 29 -2.55 4.73 0.10
N GLU A 30 -3.79 4.54 -0.38
CA GLU A 30 -4.43 3.22 -0.44
C GLU A 30 -3.69 2.26 -1.38
N THR A 31 -3.17 2.75 -2.50
CA THR A 31 -2.36 1.94 -3.43
C THR A 31 -1.06 1.49 -2.78
N MET A 32 -0.37 2.40 -2.09
CA MET A 32 0.86 2.11 -1.36
C MET A 32 0.62 1.10 -0.24
N LYS A 33 -0.46 1.27 0.53
CA LYS A 33 -0.83 0.35 1.62
C LYS A 33 -1.05 -1.09 1.13
N LYS A 34 -1.72 -1.26 -0.01
CA LYS A 34 -1.91 -2.59 -0.63
C LYS A 34 -0.56 -3.20 -1.03
N ARG A 35 0.31 -2.41 -1.65
CA ARG A 35 1.63 -2.88 -2.08
C ARG A 35 2.52 -3.29 -0.91
N ILE A 36 2.45 -2.55 0.21
CA ILE A 36 3.17 -2.91 1.45
C ILE A 36 2.70 -4.28 1.96
N ALA A 37 1.39 -4.51 2.04
CA ALA A 37 0.85 -5.78 2.52
C ALA A 37 1.26 -6.98 1.64
N GLU A 38 1.30 -6.81 0.31
CA GLU A 38 1.82 -7.82 -0.62
C GLU A 38 3.29 -8.13 -0.36
N LEU A 39 4.13 -7.08 -0.22
CA LEU A 39 5.57 -7.23 0.03
C LEU A 39 5.87 -7.86 1.40
N GLU A 40 5.08 -7.56 2.42
CA GLU A 40 5.18 -8.21 3.73
C GLU A 40 4.87 -9.70 3.62
N MET A 41 3.83 -10.07 2.88
CA MET A 41 3.50 -11.47 2.62
C MET A 41 4.61 -12.20 1.86
N GLU A 42 5.13 -11.60 0.79
CA GLU A 42 6.26 -12.15 0.02
C GLU A 42 7.50 -12.35 0.92
N ASN A 43 7.83 -11.38 1.77
CA ASN A 43 8.94 -11.48 2.72
C ASN A 43 8.77 -12.64 3.71
N GLU A 44 7.55 -12.87 4.22
CA GLU A 44 7.30 -14.00 5.13
C GLU A 44 7.44 -15.35 4.43
N ILE A 45 7.03 -15.47 3.17
CA ILE A 45 7.27 -16.68 2.36
C ILE A 45 8.77 -16.90 2.16
N LEU A 46 9.51 -15.85 1.80
CA LEU A 46 10.95 -15.92 1.60
C LEU A 46 11.68 -16.37 2.88
N LYS A 47 11.39 -15.78 4.03
CA LYS A 47 11.99 -16.17 5.32
C LYS A 47 11.75 -17.65 5.65
N LYS A 48 10.53 -18.15 5.41
CA LYS A 48 10.19 -19.57 5.61
C LYS A 48 11.00 -20.46 4.66
N ALA A 49 11.09 -20.10 3.38
CA ALA A 49 11.88 -20.83 2.40
C ALA A 49 13.36 -20.87 2.80
N THR A 50 13.96 -19.72 3.14
CA THR A 50 15.36 -19.63 3.60
C THR A 50 15.61 -20.53 4.81
N THR A 51 14.69 -20.57 5.78
CA THR A 51 14.80 -21.45 6.95
C THR A 51 14.81 -22.92 6.56
N ILE A 52 13.94 -23.34 5.63
CA ILE A 52 13.90 -24.72 5.13
C ILE A 52 15.20 -25.08 4.41
N PHE A 53 15.68 -24.21 3.53
CA PHE A 53 16.91 -24.46 2.78
C PHE A 53 18.16 -24.48 3.67
N ALA A 54 18.24 -23.59 4.67
CA ALA A 54 19.37 -23.56 5.60
C ALA A 54 19.43 -24.81 6.49
N ARG A 55 18.28 -25.40 6.86
CA ARG A 55 18.21 -26.64 7.66
C ARG A 55 18.50 -27.91 6.86
N LYS A 56 18.37 -27.87 5.53
CA LYS A 56 18.70 -28.99 4.64
C LYS A 56 20.18 -29.04 4.25
N ARG A 57 20.99 -28.08 4.72
CA ARG A 57 22.42 -28.00 4.48
C ARG A 57 23.22 -28.56 5.65
#